data_AF-A0A135V740-F1
#
_entry.id   AF-A0A135V740-F1
#
_cell.length_a   1.000
_cell.length_b   1.000
_cell.length_c   1.000
_cell.angle_alpha   90.00
_cell.angle_beta   90.00
_cell.angle_gamma   90.00
#
_symmetry.space_group_name_H-M   'P 1'
#
loop_
_entity.id
_entity.type
_entity.pdbx_description
1 polymer ?
#
loop_
_entity_poly.entity_id
_entity_poly.type
_entity_poly.pdbx_seq_one_letter_code
_entity_poly.pdbx_strand_id
1 'polypeptide(L)'
;MSRSCTLADTSHTTDQTPSYDAVQQQQDRQVQNFDSQEWESVPKNLSILYSPVSIGAGANVSMKGIRWETRLRVKSKDLPRLMREGFHWTVANVHREAGYIEHEAKEPVMVGVGWNCTRNYYLSDLSPDQNWTAKLTVCARDIRGLSQFDVAKLRPEQAYAAIAWTNTQPGHFIYNFD
;
A
#
# COMPACT_ATOMS: atom_id res chain seq x y z
N MET A 1 0.85 46.01 -54.90
CA MET A 1 -0.48 46.28 -54.32
C MET A 1 -1.47 45.51 -55.18
N SER A 2 -2.26 44.52 -54.75
CA SER A 2 -2.76 44.17 -53.43
C SER A 2 -3.07 42.67 -53.37
N ARG A 3 -3.00 42.11 -52.14
CA ARG A 3 -3.09 40.69 -51.80
C ARG A 3 -4.53 40.16 -51.93
N SER A 4 -4.68 38.96 -52.46
CA SER A 4 -5.89 38.13 -52.29
C SER A 4 -5.85 37.49 -50.91
N CYS A 5 -6.88 37.71 -50.09
CA CYS A 5 -7.07 37.03 -48.81
C CYS A 5 -7.59 35.61 -49.06
N THR A 6 -6.77 34.61 -48.75
CA THR A 6 -7.22 33.21 -48.63
C THR A 6 -7.63 32.97 -47.19
N LEU A 7 -8.86 32.52 -46.99
CA LEU A 7 -9.42 32.10 -45.70
C LEU A 7 -8.57 30.95 -45.12
N ALA A 8 -8.14 31.11 -43.87
CA ALA A 8 -7.48 30.07 -43.10
C ALA A 8 -8.54 29.06 -42.62
N ASP A 9 -8.29 27.79 -42.93
CA ASP A 9 -9.05 26.65 -42.46
C ASP A 9 -8.61 26.35 -41.01
N THR A 10 -9.34 26.87 -40.03
CA THR A 10 -9.15 26.54 -38.62
C THR A 10 -9.82 25.21 -38.32
N SER A 11 -9.07 24.12 -38.43
CA SER A 11 -9.41 22.85 -37.78
C SER A 11 -9.34 23.03 -36.27
N HIS A 12 -10.49 23.32 -35.65
CA HIS A 12 -10.67 23.23 -34.21
C HIS A 12 -10.59 21.76 -33.80
N THR A 13 -9.42 21.33 -33.32
CA THR A 13 -9.31 20.12 -32.51
C THR A 13 -10.06 20.40 -31.21
N THR A 14 -11.28 19.91 -31.07
CA THR A 14 -12.00 19.91 -29.80
C THR A 14 -11.25 19.02 -28.83
N ASP A 15 -10.48 19.66 -27.95
CA ASP A 15 -9.88 19.05 -26.77
C ASP A 15 -11.03 18.76 -25.77
N GLN A 16 -11.77 17.67 -26.03
CA GLN A 16 -12.84 17.22 -25.16
C GLN A 16 -12.20 16.69 -23.88
N THR A 17 -12.49 17.37 -22.77
CA THR A 17 -12.09 16.94 -21.44
C THR A 17 -12.63 15.52 -21.20
N PRO A 18 -11.81 14.56 -20.71
CA PRO A 18 -12.26 13.20 -20.47
C PRO A 18 -13.48 13.18 -19.56
N SER A 19 -14.50 12.41 -19.94
CA SER A 19 -15.66 12.18 -19.09
C SER A 19 -15.23 11.55 -17.76
N TYR A 20 -15.88 11.93 -16.66
CA TYR A 20 -15.63 11.36 -15.33
C TYR A 20 -15.72 9.83 -15.36
N ASP A 21 -16.70 9.27 -16.06
CA ASP A 21 -16.87 7.81 -16.19
C ASP A 21 -15.71 7.15 -16.95
N ALA A 22 -15.10 7.85 -17.92
CA ALA A 22 -13.96 7.33 -18.66
C ALA A 22 -12.68 7.36 -17.81
N VAL A 23 -12.51 8.39 -16.98
CA VAL A 23 -11.41 8.49 -16.01
C VAL A 23 -11.55 7.42 -14.92
N GLN A 24 -12.76 7.25 -14.38
CA GLN A 24 -13.07 6.24 -13.37
C GLN A 24 -12.86 4.83 -13.94
N GLN A 25 -13.34 4.54 -15.15
CA GLN A 25 -13.13 3.24 -15.80
C GLN A 25 -11.67 2.98 -16.19
N GLN A 26 -10.88 4.01 -16.53
CA GLN A 26 -9.43 3.85 -16.75
C GLN A 26 -8.69 3.60 -15.44
N GLN A 27 -9.07 4.27 -14.35
CA GLN A 27 -8.53 4.04 -13.01
C GLN A 27 -8.92 2.65 -12.48
N ASP A 28 -10.19 2.24 -12.61
CA ASP A 28 -10.69 0.93 -12.20
C ASP A 28 -10.10 -0.21 -13.05
N ARG A 29 -9.83 0.02 -14.35
CA ARG A 29 -9.15 -0.98 -15.20
C ARG A 29 -7.68 -1.18 -14.88
N GLN A 30 -7.03 -0.24 -14.19
CA GLN A 30 -5.60 -0.32 -13.89
C GLN A 30 -5.27 -0.77 -12.46
N VAL A 31 -6.20 -0.63 -11.52
CA VAL A 31 -5.89 -0.68 -10.09
C VAL A 31 -6.38 -2.00 -9.47
N GLN A 32 -5.68 -3.09 -9.81
CA GLN A 32 -5.88 -4.39 -9.17
C GLN A 32 -5.21 -4.40 -7.81
N ASN A 33 -6.01 -4.33 -6.75
CA ASN A 33 -5.52 -4.21 -5.38
C ASN A 33 -5.36 -5.58 -4.68
N PHE A 34 -4.78 -5.55 -3.48
CA PHE A 34 -4.45 -6.75 -2.71
C PHE A 34 -5.60 -7.73 -2.46
N ASP A 35 -6.84 -7.23 -2.39
CA ASP A 35 -8.04 -8.01 -2.13
C ASP A 35 -8.82 -8.35 -3.42
N SER A 36 -8.27 -8.05 -4.61
CA SER A 36 -8.90 -8.39 -5.90
C SER A 36 -8.78 -9.87 -6.25
N GLN A 37 -9.63 -10.34 -7.16
CA GLN A 37 -9.72 -11.74 -7.56
C GLN A 37 -8.42 -12.26 -8.19
N GLU A 38 -7.70 -11.42 -8.94
CA GLU A 38 -6.42 -11.71 -9.58
C GLU A 38 -5.35 -12.12 -8.57
N TRP A 39 -5.44 -11.57 -7.36
CA TRP A 39 -4.50 -11.82 -6.26
C TRP A 39 -5.02 -12.85 -5.26
N GLU A 40 -6.19 -13.43 -5.45
CA GLU A 40 -6.79 -14.40 -4.53
C GLU A 40 -5.96 -15.68 -4.44
N SER A 41 -5.46 -16.17 -5.57
CA SER A 41 -4.62 -17.37 -5.65
C SER A 41 -3.18 -17.15 -5.19
N VAL A 42 -2.73 -15.90 -5.11
CA VAL A 42 -1.37 -15.56 -4.67
C VAL A 42 -1.37 -15.43 -3.15
N PRO A 43 -0.63 -16.29 -2.44
CA PRO A 43 -0.58 -16.24 -0.99
C PRO A 43 0.19 -15.01 -0.49
N LYS A 44 -0.18 -14.57 0.72
CA LYS A 44 0.63 -13.64 1.51
C LYS A 44 1.98 -14.29 1.81
N ASN A 45 3.08 -13.60 1.51
CA ASN A 45 4.41 -14.20 1.61
C ASN A 45 5.50 -13.24 2.13
N LEU A 46 5.15 -12.00 2.41
CA LEU A 46 5.99 -11.03 3.11
C LEU A 46 5.13 -10.14 4.02
N SER A 47 5.61 -9.88 5.23
CA SER A 47 5.01 -8.96 6.19
C SER A 47 6.08 -8.06 6.79
N ILE A 48 5.84 -6.74 6.81
CA ILE A 48 6.72 -5.77 7.45
C ILE A 48 5.90 -4.98 8.48
N LEU A 49 6.42 -4.87 9.70
CA LEU A 49 5.79 -4.21 10.82
C LEU A 49 6.55 -2.92 11.16
N TYR A 50 5.81 -1.81 11.28
CA TYR A 50 6.39 -0.50 11.58
C TYR A 50 5.77 0.14 12.82
N SER A 51 6.57 0.95 13.52
CA SER A 51 6.19 1.71 14.70
C SER A 51 6.70 3.16 14.61
N PRO A 52 6.01 4.15 15.22
CA PRO A 52 6.50 5.54 15.30
C PRO A 52 7.81 5.66 16.08
N VAL A 53 8.11 4.69 16.95
CA VAL A 53 9.34 4.64 17.74
C VAL A 53 10.23 3.57 17.13
N SER A 54 11.49 3.88 16.84
CA SER A 54 12.49 2.88 16.49
C SER A 54 12.67 1.96 17.69
N ILE A 55 12.13 0.74 17.59
CA ILE A 55 12.32 -0.31 18.59
C ILE A 55 13.68 -0.93 18.29
N GLY A 56 14.75 -0.31 18.77
CA GLY A 56 16.08 -0.94 18.76
C GLY A 56 16.08 -2.16 19.69
N ALA A 57 16.92 -3.15 19.39
CA ALA A 57 17.16 -4.30 20.26
C ALA A 57 17.44 -3.83 21.71
N GLY A 58 16.48 -4.05 22.60
CA GLY A 58 16.57 -3.70 24.03
C GLY A 58 15.76 -2.49 24.51
N ALA A 59 15.00 -1.81 23.65
CA ALA A 59 14.12 -0.73 24.11
C ALA A 59 12.84 -1.29 24.77
N ASN A 60 12.73 -1.15 26.09
CA ASN A 60 11.48 -1.40 26.84
C ASN A 60 10.45 -0.30 26.53
N VAL A 61 9.96 -0.23 25.29
CA VAL A 61 8.89 0.70 24.91
C VAL A 61 7.57 0.08 25.33
N SER A 62 6.90 0.70 26.30
CA SER A 62 5.54 0.29 26.62
C SER A 62 4.64 0.46 25.39
N MET A 63 4.00 -0.62 24.96
CA MET A 63 2.99 -0.60 23.89
C MET A 63 1.90 0.45 24.14
N LYS A 64 1.64 0.84 25.40
CA LYS A 64 0.68 1.89 25.76
C LYS A 64 1.07 3.27 25.25
N GLY A 65 2.37 3.56 25.07
CA GLY A 65 2.87 4.84 24.55
C GLY A 65 2.91 4.91 23.02
N ILE A 66 2.76 3.78 22.33
CA ILE A 66 2.76 3.72 20.88
C ILE A 66 1.41 4.21 20.36
N ARG A 67 1.42 5.23 19.51
CA ARG A 67 0.20 5.86 18.97
C ARG A 67 -0.42 5.08 17.82
N TRP A 68 0.41 4.47 16.98
CA TRP A 68 -0.01 3.63 15.88
C TRP A 68 1.01 2.50 15.65
N GLU A 69 0.56 1.42 15.06
CA GLU A 69 1.40 0.35 14.49
C GLU A 69 0.94 0.14 13.04
N THR A 70 1.83 -0.20 12.13
CA THR A 70 1.41 -0.60 10.78
C THR A 70 1.85 -2.01 10.46
N ARG A 71 1.01 -2.69 9.67
CA ARG A 71 1.29 -4.01 9.12
C ARG A 71 1.17 -3.92 7.61
N LEU A 72 2.31 -4.02 6.92
CA LEU A 72 2.35 -4.10 5.47
C LEU A 72 2.42 -5.56 5.07
N ARG A 73 1.33 -6.08 4.51
CA ARG A 73 1.27 -7.44 3.97
C ARG A 73 1.41 -7.41 2.48
N VAL A 74 2.26 -8.26 1.95
CA VAL A 74 2.58 -8.32 0.52
C VAL A 74 2.23 -9.71 -0.01
N LYS A 75 1.63 -9.71 -1.20
CA LYS A 75 1.50 -10.87 -2.08
C LYS A 75 2.44 -10.64 -3.25
N SER A 76 3.45 -11.48 -3.38
CA SER A 76 4.37 -11.47 -4.52
C SER A 76 4.22 -12.75 -5.34
N LYS A 77 4.16 -12.63 -6.67
CA LYS A 77 4.18 -13.79 -7.57
C LYS A 77 5.54 -14.48 -7.56
N ASP A 78 6.61 -13.71 -7.37
CA ASP A 78 7.99 -14.17 -7.27
C ASP A 78 8.69 -13.51 -6.07
N LEU A 79 8.51 -14.11 -4.89
CA LEU A 79 9.14 -13.65 -3.66
C LEU A 79 10.69 -13.70 -3.73
N PRO A 80 11.34 -14.78 -4.23
CA PRO A 80 12.79 -14.81 -4.37
C PRO A 80 13.36 -13.65 -5.22
N ARG A 81 12.68 -13.28 -6.30
CA ARG A 81 13.05 -12.11 -7.10
C ARG A 81 12.89 -10.81 -6.30
N LEU A 82 11.73 -10.63 -5.63
CA LEU A 82 11.46 -9.44 -4.82
C LEU A 82 12.51 -9.21 -3.72
N MET A 83 12.92 -10.29 -3.03
CA MET A 83 13.93 -10.22 -1.97
C MET A 83 15.33 -9.89 -2.51
N ARG A 84 15.64 -10.30 -3.75
CA ARG A 84 16.93 -10.06 -4.41
C ARG A 84 17.05 -8.65 -4.98
N GLU A 85 15.98 -8.16 -5.60
CA GLU A 85 15.91 -6.83 -6.21
C GLU A 85 15.68 -5.72 -5.17
N GLY A 86 15.12 -6.09 -4.02
CA GLY A 86 14.74 -5.15 -2.97
C GLY A 86 13.27 -4.74 -3.12
N PHE A 87 12.57 -4.70 -1.99
CA PHE A 87 11.18 -4.24 -1.96
C PHE A 87 11.13 -2.71 -1.79
N HIS A 88 11.01 -2.01 -2.91
CA HIS A 88 10.94 -0.55 -2.96
C HIS A 88 9.54 -0.10 -3.36
N TRP A 89 8.95 0.80 -2.56
CA TRP A 89 7.68 1.44 -2.88
C TRP A 89 7.70 2.91 -2.44
N THR A 90 6.84 3.71 -3.06
CA THR A 90 6.65 5.12 -2.77
C THR A 90 5.16 5.44 -2.68
N VAL A 91 4.81 6.68 -2.38
CA VAL A 91 3.41 7.15 -2.42
C VAL A 91 2.75 7.00 -3.79
N ALA A 92 3.53 6.86 -4.88
CA ALA A 92 3.00 6.61 -6.21
C ALA A 92 2.38 5.20 -6.33
N ASN A 93 2.81 4.24 -5.51
CA ASN A 93 2.24 2.90 -5.48
C ASN A 93 0.87 2.87 -4.76
N VAL A 94 0.52 3.91 -3.99
CA VAL A 94 -0.68 3.91 -3.13
C VAL A 94 -1.94 4.25 -3.92
N HIS A 95 -2.96 3.42 -3.78
CA HIS A 95 -4.29 3.62 -4.36
C HIS A 95 -5.08 4.60 -3.48
N ARG A 96 -5.04 5.90 -3.80
CA ARG A 96 -5.55 6.98 -2.94
C ARG A 96 -7.02 6.84 -2.55
N GLU A 97 -7.85 6.36 -3.46
CA GLU A 97 -9.32 6.30 -3.27
C GLU A 97 -9.81 4.93 -2.80
N ALA A 98 -8.97 3.90 -2.84
CA ALA A 98 -9.34 2.54 -2.43
C ALA A 98 -9.19 2.30 -0.91
N GLY A 99 -8.57 3.24 -0.21
CA GLY A 99 -8.37 3.13 1.24
C GLY A 99 -9.66 3.34 2.04
N TYR A 100 -9.74 2.73 3.22
CA TYR A 100 -10.92 2.83 4.09
C TYR A 100 -10.54 2.77 5.57
N ILE A 101 -11.44 3.25 6.44
CA ILE A 101 -11.28 3.20 7.90
C ILE A 101 -12.26 2.17 8.46
N GLU A 102 -11.80 1.35 9.39
CA GLU A 102 -12.65 0.51 10.23
C GLU A 102 -12.61 1.05 11.66
N HIS A 103 -13.78 1.31 12.23
CA HIS A 103 -13.90 1.80 13.60
C HIS A 103 -13.68 0.70 14.66
N GLU A 104 -13.57 -0.55 14.22
CA GLU A 104 -13.35 -1.73 15.05
C GLU A 104 -12.23 -2.59 14.42
N ALA A 105 -11.21 -2.92 15.22
CA ALA A 105 -10.17 -3.85 14.81
C ALA A 105 -10.74 -5.27 14.76
N LYS A 106 -10.67 -5.91 13.61
CA LYS A 106 -11.23 -7.26 13.40
C LYS A 106 -10.27 -8.40 13.69
N GLU A 107 -8.97 -8.12 13.66
CA GLU A 107 -7.97 -9.18 13.82
C GLU A 107 -7.68 -9.46 15.29
N PRO A 108 -7.75 -10.73 15.74
CA PRO A 108 -7.51 -11.09 17.15
C PRO A 108 -6.18 -10.57 17.71
N VAL A 109 -5.13 -10.59 16.89
CA VAL A 109 -3.80 -10.08 17.27
C VAL A 109 -3.80 -8.57 17.53
N MET A 110 -4.63 -7.80 16.82
CA MET A 110 -4.76 -6.36 17.00
C MET A 110 -5.61 -6.05 18.24
N VAL A 111 -6.70 -6.79 18.42
CA VAL A 111 -7.58 -6.67 19.59
C VAL A 111 -6.82 -7.01 20.88
N GLY A 112 -6.02 -8.08 20.87
CA GLY A 112 -5.24 -8.52 22.03
C GLY A 112 -4.23 -7.50 22.56
N VAL A 113 -3.75 -6.58 21.72
CA VAL A 113 -2.84 -5.48 22.11
C VAL A 113 -3.56 -4.13 22.33
N GLY A 114 -4.89 -4.13 22.24
CA GLY A 114 -5.74 -2.97 22.50
C GLY A 114 -5.81 -1.96 21.34
N TRP A 115 -5.56 -2.38 20.10
CA TRP A 115 -5.90 -1.58 18.93
C TRP A 115 -7.39 -1.67 18.67
N ASN A 116 -8.04 -0.53 18.44
CA ASN A 116 -9.49 -0.43 18.32
C ASN A 116 -9.94 -0.07 16.92
N CYS A 117 -9.14 0.63 16.13
CA CYS A 117 -9.53 1.09 14.80
C CYS A 117 -8.39 0.92 13.82
N THR A 118 -8.73 0.76 12.54
CA THR A 118 -7.75 0.59 11.47
C THR A 118 -7.98 1.57 10.33
N ARG A 119 -6.89 1.94 9.64
CA ARG A 119 -6.91 2.59 8.33
C ARG A 119 -6.15 1.71 7.36
N ASN A 120 -6.79 1.35 6.26
CA ASN A 120 -6.25 0.44 5.27
C ASN A 120 -5.88 1.22 4.01
N TYR A 121 -4.70 0.93 3.47
CA TYR A 121 -4.24 1.40 2.18
C TYR A 121 -3.91 0.20 1.31
N TYR A 122 -4.15 0.35 0.01
CA TYR A 122 -3.70 -0.61 -0.98
C TYR A 122 -2.55 -0.03 -1.77
N LEU A 123 -1.60 -0.89 -2.11
CA LEU A 123 -0.46 -0.56 -2.93
C LEU A 123 -0.29 -1.63 -4.00
N SER A 124 0.12 -1.24 -5.19
CA SER A 124 0.51 -2.20 -6.23
C SER A 124 1.83 -1.79 -6.87
N ASP A 125 2.51 -2.79 -7.40
CA ASP A 125 3.66 -2.60 -8.26
C ASP A 125 3.25 -1.77 -9.49
N LEU A 126 4.11 -0.83 -9.87
CA LEU A 126 3.90 0.04 -11.03
C LEU A 126 4.50 -0.55 -12.31
N SER A 127 5.21 -1.69 -12.20
CA SER A 127 5.72 -2.40 -13.35
C SER A 127 4.59 -2.99 -14.22
N PRO A 128 4.83 -3.19 -15.53
CA PRO A 128 3.84 -3.81 -16.41
C PRO A 128 3.43 -5.24 -16.01
N ASP A 129 4.32 -6.00 -15.37
CA ASP A 129 4.06 -7.37 -14.92
C ASP A 129 3.31 -7.44 -13.58
N GLN A 130 3.20 -6.31 -12.87
CA GLN A 130 2.65 -6.17 -11.52
C GLN A 130 3.07 -7.34 -10.64
N ASN A 131 4.36 -7.41 -10.28
CA ASN A 131 4.90 -8.60 -9.63
C ASN A 131 4.42 -8.76 -8.18
N TRP A 132 4.01 -7.66 -7.55
CA TRP A 132 3.50 -7.65 -6.19
C TRP A 132 2.31 -6.70 -6.00
N THR A 133 1.54 -6.98 -4.96
CA THR A 133 0.53 -6.08 -4.39
C THR A 133 0.61 -6.12 -2.88
N ALA A 134 0.17 -5.06 -2.21
CA ALA A 134 0.25 -4.95 -0.77
C ALA A 134 -0.96 -4.27 -0.14
N LYS A 135 -1.22 -4.63 1.12
CA LYS A 135 -2.17 -3.96 2.01
C LYS A 135 -1.41 -3.46 3.22
N LEU A 136 -1.44 -2.15 3.43
CA LEU A 136 -0.92 -1.49 4.63
C LEU A 136 -2.08 -1.23 5.59
N THR A 137 -2.10 -1.92 6.71
CA THR A 137 -3.09 -1.71 7.77
C THR A 137 -2.44 -0.95 8.91
N VAL A 138 -2.88 0.29 9.12
CA VAL A 138 -2.49 1.14 10.26
C VAL A 138 -3.48 0.89 11.38
N CYS A 139 -3.00 0.56 12.56
CA CYS A 139 -3.80 0.26 13.75
C CYS A 139 -3.59 1.37 14.77
N ALA A 140 -4.66 1.81 15.42
CA ALA A 140 -4.60 2.78 16.52
C ALA A 140 -5.69 2.53 17.56
N ARG A 141 -5.56 3.14 18.74
CA ARG A 141 -6.57 3.05 19.82
C ARG A 141 -7.78 3.94 19.59
N ASP A 142 -7.60 5.00 18.80
CA ASP A 142 -8.65 5.93 18.42
C ASP A 142 -8.37 6.56 17.05
N ILE A 143 -9.38 7.23 16.50
CA ILE A 143 -9.31 7.91 15.20
C ILE A 143 -8.24 9.02 15.20
N ARG A 144 -7.95 9.64 16.35
CA ARG A 144 -6.89 10.65 16.45
C ARG A 144 -5.53 10.04 16.13
N GLY A 145 -5.25 8.84 16.62
CA GLY A 145 -4.05 8.07 16.26
C GLY A 145 -3.94 7.82 14.75
N LEU A 146 -5.04 7.41 14.10
CA LEU A 146 -5.07 7.22 12.64
C LEU A 146 -4.86 8.53 11.87
N SER A 147 -5.41 9.64 12.35
CA SER A 147 -5.31 10.94 11.68
C SER A 147 -3.89 11.53 11.67
N GLN A 148 -3.06 11.13 12.64
CA GLN A 148 -1.66 11.56 12.73
C GLN A 148 -0.73 10.72 11.84
N PHE A 149 -1.21 9.57 11.36
CA PHE A 149 -0.45 8.73 10.46
C PHE A 149 -0.45 9.31 9.05
N ASP A 150 0.75 9.42 8.47
CA ASP A 150 0.98 9.87 7.11
C ASP A 150 1.85 8.84 6.40
N VAL A 151 1.27 8.15 5.41
CA VAL A 151 1.95 7.10 4.64
C VAL A 151 3.18 7.64 3.92
N ALA A 152 3.19 8.93 3.55
CA ALA A 152 4.32 9.57 2.88
C ALA A 152 5.53 9.76 3.81
N LYS A 153 5.32 9.71 5.13
CA LYS A 153 6.37 9.88 6.14
C LYS A 153 6.84 8.56 6.75
N LEU A 154 6.26 7.43 6.32
CA LEU A 154 6.69 6.11 6.75
C LEU A 154 8.07 5.82 6.18
N ARG A 155 9.02 5.47 7.05
CA ARG A 155 10.42 5.24 6.66
C ARG A 155 10.87 3.80 6.97
N PRO A 156 11.83 3.24 6.20
CA PRO A 156 12.35 1.91 6.45
C PRO A 156 12.89 1.71 7.88
N GLU A 157 13.51 2.72 8.49
CA GLU A 157 14.10 2.63 9.85
C GLU A 157 13.05 2.55 10.97
N GLN A 158 11.77 2.71 10.62
CA GLN A 158 10.64 2.48 11.53
C GLN A 158 10.17 1.03 11.52
N ALA A 159 10.65 0.22 10.58
CA ALA A 159 10.40 -1.21 10.57
C ALA A 159 11.14 -1.84 11.75
N TYR A 160 10.40 -2.54 12.61
CA TYR A 160 10.97 -3.28 13.73
C TYR A 160 10.88 -4.79 13.55
N ALA A 161 10.09 -5.25 12.58
CA ALA A 161 10.08 -6.65 12.20
C ALA A 161 9.75 -6.80 10.70
N ALA A 162 10.38 -7.79 10.07
CA ALA A 162 10.15 -8.14 8.69
C ALA A 162 10.29 -9.66 8.52
N ILE A 163 9.24 -10.28 8.01
CA ILE A 163 9.12 -11.73 7.96
C ILE A 163 8.69 -12.13 6.56
N ALA A 164 9.41 -13.07 5.96
CA ALA A 164 9.05 -13.66 4.68
C ALA A 164 9.00 -15.18 4.79
N TRP A 165 8.00 -15.80 4.17
CA TRP A 165 7.79 -17.24 4.23
C TRP A 165 7.37 -17.78 2.87
N THR A 166 7.63 -19.07 2.68
CA THR A 166 7.13 -19.82 1.53
C THR A 166 5.88 -20.61 1.90
N ASN A 167 5.03 -20.84 0.92
CA ASN A 167 3.87 -21.70 1.05
C ASN A 167 4.18 -23.16 0.69
N THR A 168 5.39 -23.44 0.20
CA THR A 168 5.85 -24.81 -0.06
C THR A 168 6.14 -25.59 1.21
N GLN A 169 6.45 -24.91 2.31
CA GLN A 169 6.76 -25.50 3.60
C GLN A 169 6.10 -24.68 4.72
N PRO A 170 4.93 -25.10 5.21
CA PRO A 170 4.23 -24.40 6.29
C PRO A 170 5.14 -24.22 7.51
N GLY A 171 5.22 -22.98 8.04
CA GLY A 171 6.02 -22.65 9.21
C GLY A 171 7.51 -22.40 8.95
N HIS A 172 7.97 -22.44 7.70
CA HIS A 172 9.35 -22.11 7.36
C HIS A 172 9.49 -20.64 6.92
N PHE A 173 10.15 -19.84 7.75
CA PHE A 173 10.56 -18.47 7.40
C PHE A 173 11.84 -18.53 6.54
N ILE A 174 11.78 -17.93 5.35
CA ILE A 174 12.97 -17.74 4.49
C ILE A 174 13.76 -16.52 4.97
N TYR A 175 13.08 -15.58 5.62
CA TYR A 175 13.68 -14.43 6.26
C TYR A 175 12.90 -14.10 7.53
N ASN A 176 13.64 -13.85 8.61
CA ASN A 176 13.07 -13.35 9.85
C ASN A 176 14.00 -12.29 10.44
N PHE A 177 13.46 -11.09 10.62
CA PHE A 177 14.08 -9.98 11.33
C PHE A 177 13.07 -9.51 12.38
N ASP A 178 13.47 -9.57 13.65
CA ASP A 178 12.68 -9.22 14.84
C ASP A 178 13.55 -8.47 15.85
#